data_AF-A0A926NM49-F1
#
_entry.id   AF-A0A926NM49-F1
#
_cell.length_a   1.000
_cell.length_b   1.000
_cell.length_c   1.000
_cell.angle_alpha   90.00
_cell.angle_beta   90.00
_cell.angle_gamma   90.00
#
_symmetry.space_group_name_H-M   'P 1'
#
loop_
_entity.id
_entity.type
_entity.pdbx_description
1 polymer ?
#
loop_
_entity_poly.entity_id
_entity_poly.type
_entity_poly.pdbx_seq_one_letter_code
_entity_poly.pdbx_strand_id
1 'polypeptide(L)' 'MNENKQFPVADLTNEHLQELQKMEQKLRQDTGEDIVLIAYEHGKKEFNAENFR' A
#
# COMPACT_ATOMS: atom_id res chain seq x y z
N MET A 1 -17.00 14.49 -8.17
CA MET A 1 -16.63 13.29 -8.95
C MET A 1 -15.24 12.89 -8.49
N ASN A 2 -15.06 11.59 -8.26
CA ASN A 2 -13.99 10.99 -7.45
C ASN A 2 -12.60 11.42 -7.91
N GLU A 3 -11.80 11.92 -6.96
CA GLU A 3 -10.36 12.08 -7.14
C GLU A 3 -9.77 10.69 -7.40
N ASN A 4 -9.26 10.45 -8.61
CA ASN A 4 -8.50 9.25 -8.93
C ASN A 4 -7.20 9.27 -8.12
N LYS A 5 -7.29 8.87 -6.84
CA LYS A 5 -6.12 8.66 -5.99
C LYS A 5 -5.29 7.57 -6.64
N GLN A 6 -4.14 7.97 -7.18
CA GLN A 6 -3.14 7.03 -7.66
C GLN A 6 -2.53 6.36 -6.44
N PHE A 7 -2.66 5.03 -6.36
CA PHE A 7 -2.03 4.20 -5.32
C PHE A 7 -0.82 3.51 -5.97
N PRO A 8 0.32 4.21 -6.12
CA PRO A 8 1.52 3.57 -6.62
C PRO A 8 1.93 2.42 -5.69
N VAL A 9 2.44 1.34 -6.28
CA VAL A 9 2.95 0.19 -5.54
C VAL A 9 4.09 0.65 -4.64
N ALA A 10 4.06 0.27 -3.36
CA ALA A 10 5.13 0.58 -2.43
C ALA A 10 6.45 -0.06 -2.87
N ASP A 11 7.54 0.69 -2.83
CA ASP A 11 8.90 0.15 -2.98
C ASP A 11 9.29 -0.61 -1.70
N LEU A 12 9.31 -1.94 -1.77
CA LEU A 12 9.56 -2.84 -0.64
C LEU A 12 10.85 -3.64 -0.87
N THR A 13 11.71 -3.64 0.13
CA THR A 13 12.90 -4.50 0.15
C THR A 13 12.50 -5.95 0.42
N ASN A 14 13.42 -6.89 0.15
CA ASN A 14 13.22 -8.30 0.48
C ASN A 14 12.96 -8.54 1.97
N GLU A 15 13.57 -7.73 2.85
CA GLU A 15 13.37 -7.82 4.30
C GLU A 15 11.93 -7.43 4.67
N HIS A 16 11.40 -6.33 4.09
CA HIS A 16 10.01 -5.93 4.29
C HIS A 16 9.03 -7.01 3.79
N LEU A 17 9.32 -7.64 2.66
CA LEU A 17 8.48 -8.72 2.11
C LEU A 17 8.42 -9.93 3.05
N GLN A 18 9.55 -10.32 3.66
CA GLN A 18 9.59 -11.41 4.62
C GLN A 18 8.79 -11.10 5.89
N GLU A 19 8.83 -9.86 6.37
CA GLU A 19 8.02 -9.43 7.51
C GLU A 19 6.52 -9.45 7.20
N LEU A 20 6.13 -8.96 6.02
CA LEU A 20 4.74 -8.98 5.56
C LEU A 20 4.22 -10.41 5.43
N GLN A 21 5.03 -11.34 4.92
CA GLN A 21 4.67 -12.76 4.84
C GLN A 21 4.45 -13.38 6.22
N LYS A 22 5.32 -13.10 7.21
CA LYS A 22 5.14 -13.59 8.57
C LYS A 22 3.87 -13.03 9.21
N MET A 23 3.58 -11.75 8.97
CA MET A 23 2.38 -11.10 9.48
C MET A 23 1.11 -11.69 8.87
N GLU A 24 1.09 -11.87 7.55
CA GLU A 24 -0.02 -12.48 6.81
C GLU A 24 -0.32 -13.89 7.35
N GLN A 25 0.71 -14.73 7.45
CA GLN A 25 0.56 -16.11 7.96
C GLN A 25 0.01 -16.14 9.39
N LYS A 26 0.50 -15.25 10.26
CA LYS A 26 0.02 -15.15 11.63
C LYS A 26 -1.46 -14.77 11.67
N LEU A 27 -1.84 -13.73 10.93
CA LEU A 27 -3.22 -13.26 10.92
C LEU A 27 -4.17 -14.34 10.35
N ARG A 28 -3.74 -15.07 9.32
CA ARG A 28 -4.51 -16.18 8.75
C ARG A 28 -4.72 -17.30 9.77
N GLN A 29 -3.69 -17.63 10.55
CA GLN A 29 -3.78 -18.64 11.61
C GLN A 29 -4.69 -18.20 12.75
N ASP A 30 -4.60 -16.94 13.17
CA ASP A 30 -5.36 -16.40 14.30
C ASP A 30 -6.85 -16.23 13.98
N THR A 31 -7.18 -15.91 12.73
CA THR A 31 -8.57 -15.61 12.29
C THR A 31 -9.25 -16.78 11.58
N GLY A 32 -8.49 -17.67 10.93
CA GLY A 32 -9.04 -18.68 10.04
C GLY A 32 -9.60 -18.13 8.72
N GLU A 33 -9.33 -16.85 8.41
CA GLU A 33 -9.84 -16.15 7.22
C GLU A 33 -8.75 -16.01 6.14
N ASP A 34 -9.18 -15.81 4.89
CA ASP A 34 -8.28 -15.44 3.79
C ASP A 34 -7.92 -13.96 3.87
N ILE A 35 -6.61 -13.65 3.91
CA ILE A 35 -6.11 -12.29 4.16
C ILE A 35 -5.27 -11.79 2.98
N VAL A 36 -5.53 -10.54 2.58
CA VAL A 36 -4.76 -9.82 1.56
C VAL A 36 -4.17 -8.54 2.15
N LEU A 37 -2.86 -8.36 2.01
CA LEU A 37 -2.15 -7.14 2.43
C LEU A 37 -1.86 -6.27 1.19
N ILE A 38 -2.19 -4.98 1.27
CA ILE A 38 -1.96 -4.01 0.18
C ILE A 38 -1.04 -2.91 0.71
N ALA A 39 0.12 -2.74 0.08
CA ALA A 39 1.09 -1.68 0.39
C ALA A 39 1.16 -0.68 -0.77
N TYR A 40 1.00 0.60 -0.46
CA TYR A 40 1.06 1.71 -1.41
C TYR A 40 1.97 2.82 -0.89
N GLU A 41 2.61 3.57 -1.79
CA GLU A 41 3.40 4.73 -1.36
C GLU A 41 2.48 5.86 -0.92
N HIS A 42 2.87 6.55 0.15
CA HIS A 42 2.14 7.74 0.57
C HIS A 42 2.43 8.90 -0.40
N GLY A 43 1.43 9.31 -1.17
CA GLY A 43 1.55 10.39 -2.14
C GLY A 43 1.79 11.74 -1.48
N LYS A 44 3.05 12.15 -1.31
CA LYS A 44 3.39 13.58 -1.23
C LYS A 44 3.56 14.14 -2.65
N LYS A 45 2.44 14.40 -3.32
CA LYS A 45 2.42 15.39 -4.41
C LYS A 45 1.61 16.57 -3.92
N GLU A 46 2.29 17.60 -3.44
CA GLU A 46 1.69 18.92 -3.26
C GLU A 46 1.12 19.37 -4.61
N PHE A 47 -0.20 19.51 -4.67
CA PHE A 47 -0.93 19.93 -5.85
C PHE A 47 -0.67 21.43 -6.07
N ASN A 48 0.34 21.80 -6.85
CA ASN A 48 0.51 23.19 -7.28
C ASN A 48 -0.46 23.49 -8.43
N ALA A 49 -1.47 24.32 -8.16
CA ALA A 49 -2.58 24.64 -9.06
C ALA A 49 -2.22 25.57 -10.25
N GLU A 50 -0.94 25.84 -10.52
CA GLU A 50 -0.53 26.85 -11.52
C GLU A 50 -0.24 26.28 -12.93
N ASN A 51 -0.31 24.96 -13.15
CA ASN A 51 0.11 24.35 -14.41
C ASN A 51 -0.99 24.17 -15.49
N PHE A 52 -2.13 24.85 -15.37
CA PHE A 52 -3.13 24.91 -16.45
C PHE A 52 -3.46 26.36 -16.80
N ARG A 53 -2.66 26.92 -17.71
CA ARG A 53 -2.99 28.13 -18.47
C ARG A 53 -2.70 27.89 -19.95
#